data_AF-A0A1M3HI40-F1
#
_entry.id   AF-A0A1M3HI40-F1
#
_cell.length_a   1.000
_cell.length_b   1.000
_cell.length_c   1.000
_cell.angle_alpha   90.00
_cell.angle_beta   90.00
_cell.angle_gamma   90.00
#
_symmetry.space_group_name_H-M   'P 1'
#
loop_
_entity.id
_entity.type
_entity.pdbx_description
1 polymer ?
#
loop_
_entity_poly.entity_id
_entity_poly.type
_entity_poly.pdbx_seq_one_letter_code
_entity_poly.pdbx_strand_id
1 'polypeptide(L)'
;MLKNVQLSIKNPCSESWDRMTPEEQGRFCASCQKLVIDFTSMDDQEVLQWFTLPKGSVCGRFRQDQLRRSLVATLEKKRSKWRYWHYLVAGLLFSSEISAQSDPHRPPIGQHISPGERNRLLIGDTTATSAPGFSQDYVRGKVMDGNGNPLPGATVMFGPRKGVVTDEQGYFSIASKTVPAGASLIISYVGFVTITTPADKFRVDGQQQAYRIVTMTAAETQGLVVIAGRVSAHKSKRDTLTLVKDTLACIGLGKKALTVYPNPIARGNSITITARLDQLGIYIVQLFSISGSLLETQEVPGGQKSGNISMNIPATLTPGAYVVRLSNSTAGKSYTQQVVVY
;
A
#
# COMPACT_ATOMS: atom_id res chain seq x y z
N MET A 1 16.59 -4.38 -6.32
CA MET A 1 15.99 -5.05 -5.15
C MET A 1 16.64 -4.44 -3.91
N LEU A 2 15.84 -3.85 -3.00
CA LEU A 2 16.36 -3.33 -1.73
C LEU A 2 17.07 -4.48 -1.02
N LYS A 3 18.36 -4.30 -0.69
CA LYS A 3 19.08 -5.26 0.13
C LYS A 3 18.45 -5.17 1.51
N ASN A 4 17.76 -6.22 1.94
CA ASN A 4 17.29 -6.34 3.31
C ASN A 4 18.51 -6.52 4.21
N VAL A 5 19.00 -5.43 4.78
CA VAL A 5 20.05 -5.44 5.81
C VAL A 5 19.33 -5.51 7.14
N GLN A 6 19.69 -6.50 7.96
CA GLN A 6 19.21 -6.62 9.33
C GLN A 6 20.39 -6.50 10.27
N LEU A 7 20.26 -5.63 11.27
CA LEU A 7 21.25 -5.49 12.32
C LEU A 7 21.01 -6.51 13.42
N SER A 8 22.07 -7.18 13.85
CA SER A 8 22.05 -8.14 14.95
C SER A 8 23.34 -8.06 15.75
N ILE A 9 23.21 -8.03 17.08
CA ILE A 9 24.33 -7.95 18.02
C ILE A 9 24.65 -9.38 18.46
N LYS A 10 25.85 -9.87 18.13
CA LYS A 10 26.27 -11.23 18.50
C LYS A 10 26.57 -11.37 19.99
N ASN A 11 27.25 -10.38 20.57
CA ASN A 11 27.69 -10.39 21.96
C ASN A 11 27.19 -9.11 22.65
N PRO A 12 26.01 -9.14 23.30
CA PRO A 12 25.52 -7.98 24.05
C PRO A 12 26.42 -7.74 25.26
N CYS A 13 26.74 -6.48 25.52
CA CYS A 13 27.45 -6.06 26.72
C CYS A 13 26.43 -5.70 27.81
N SER A 14 26.63 -6.17 29.05
CA SER A 14 25.78 -5.85 30.21
C SER A 14 26.21 -4.59 30.95
N GLU A 15 27.26 -3.90 30.49
CA GLU A 15 27.74 -2.66 31.10
C GLU A 15 26.83 -1.47 30.73
N SER A 16 26.63 -0.55 31.69
CA SER A 16 25.82 0.65 31.46
C SER A 16 26.61 1.67 30.65
N TRP A 17 25.94 2.29 29.69
CA TRP A 17 26.48 3.37 28.85
C TRP A 17 27.02 4.55 29.67
N ASP A 18 26.36 4.88 30.79
CA ASP A 18 26.72 6.03 31.62
C ASP A 18 28.04 5.84 32.38
N ARG A 19 28.49 4.58 32.51
CA ARG A 19 29.77 4.22 33.16
C ARG A 19 30.94 4.14 32.20
N MET A 20 30.72 4.39 30.90
CA MET A 20 31.77 4.33 29.86
C MET A 20 32.49 5.68 29.69
N THR A 21 33.78 5.62 29.36
CA THR A 21 34.63 6.80 29.17
C THR A 21 34.34 7.51 27.85
N PRO A 22 34.11 8.83 27.81
CA PRO A 22 33.87 9.58 26.56
C PRO A 22 35.10 9.59 25.63
N GLU A 23 34.88 9.45 24.33
CA GLU A 23 35.90 9.49 23.27
C GLU A 23 35.35 10.24 22.03
N GLU A 24 36.20 10.65 21.09
CA GLU A 24 35.81 11.49 19.94
C GLU A 24 34.63 10.96 19.10
N GLN A 25 34.49 9.63 18.97
CA GLN A 25 33.47 8.99 18.11
C GLN A 25 32.47 8.12 18.88
N GLY A 26 32.46 8.20 20.21
CA GLY A 26 31.60 7.37 21.05
C GLY A 26 32.06 7.28 22.49
N ARG A 27 31.96 6.09 23.09
CA ARG A 27 32.47 5.82 24.43
C ARG A 27 33.26 4.54 24.47
N PHE A 28 34.34 4.51 25.24
CA PHE A 28 35.13 3.30 25.46
C PHE A 28 34.53 2.48 26.60
N CYS A 29 34.22 1.22 26.32
CA CYS A 29 33.70 0.26 27.29
C CYS A 29 34.85 -0.56 27.90
N ALA A 30 35.02 -0.48 29.22
CA ALA A 30 36.07 -1.20 29.93
C ALA A 30 35.82 -2.71 29.98
N SER A 31 34.56 -3.16 30.04
CA SER A 31 34.21 -4.59 30.09
C SER A 31 34.49 -5.32 28.79
N CYS A 32 34.15 -4.72 27.63
CA CYS A 32 34.35 -5.36 26.33
C CYS A 32 35.58 -4.85 25.57
N GLN A 33 36.31 -3.88 26.15
CA GLN A 33 37.51 -3.22 25.60
C GLN A 33 37.32 -2.73 24.16
N LYS A 34 36.13 -2.23 23.85
CA LYS A 34 35.77 -1.74 22.52
C LYS A 34 35.18 -0.35 22.60
N LEU A 35 35.41 0.42 21.54
CA LEU A 35 34.71 1.66 21.29
C LEU A 35 33.26 1.36 20.90
N VAL A 36 32.32 1.91 21.67
CA VAL A 36 30.88 1.79 21.44
C VAL A 36 30.36 3.10 20.85
N ILE A 37 29.81 3.01 19.64
CA ILE A 37 29.22 4.15 18.93
C ILE A 37 27.71 4.20 19.18
N ASP A 38 27.15 5.38 19.42
CA ASP A 38 25.71 5.53 19.62
C ASP A 38 24.98 5.68 18.27
N PHE A 39 24.19 4.67 17.89
CA PHE A 39 23.34 4.68 16.70
C PHE A 39 21.87 4.97 17.04
N THR A 40 21.55 5.19 18.32
CA THR A 40 20.15 5.39 18.76
C THR A 40 19.53 6.65 18.20
N SER A 41 20.33 7.62 17.76
CA SER A 41 19.87 8.87 17.16
C SER A 41 19.82 8.84 15.62
N MET A 42 20.40 7.81 14.99
CA MET A 42 20.51 7.73 13.52
C MET A 42 19.27 7.10 12.89
N ASP A 43 18.95 7.54 11.67
CA ASP A 43 17.93 6.92 10.83
C ASP A 43 18.44 5.68 10.06
N ASP A 44 17.54 4.94 9.41
CA ASP A 44 17.89 3.73 8.65
C ASP A 44 18.90 3.99 7.54
N GLN A 45 18.80 5.13 6.86
CA GLN A 45 19.65 5.47 5.73
C GLN A 45 21.06 5.81 6.20
N GLU A 46 21.18 6.60 7.27
CA GLU A 46 22.43 6.96 7.92
C GLU A 46 23.15 5.72 8.45
N VAL A 47 22.42 4.84 9.13
CA VAL A 47 22.95 3.57 9.62
C VAL A 47 23.44 2.71 8.45
N LEU A 48 22.66 2.57 7.37
CA LEU A 48 23.06 1.83 6.17
C LEU A 48 24.30 2.43 5.49
N GLN A 49 24.38 3.75 5.41
CA GLN A 49 25.53 4.45 4.83
C GLN A 49 26.79 4.22 5.67
N TRP A 50 26.66 4.27 7.00
CA TRP A 50 27.76 4.02 7.93
C TRP A 50 28.33 2.61 7.74
N PHE A 51 27.47 1.59 7.63
CA PHE A 51 27.88 0.19 7.41
C PHE A 51 28.27 -0.15 5.96
N THR A 52 28.12 0.78 5.01
CA THR A 52 28.58 0.59 3.63
C THR A 52 30.08 0.87 3.48
N LEU A 53 30.66 1.65 4.39
CA LEU A 53 32.09 1.92 4.43
C LEU A 53 32.84 0.72 5.05
N PRO A 54 33.97 0.26 4.46
CA PRO A 54 34.72 -0.89 4.98
C PRO A 54 35.46 -0.50 6.27
N LYS A 55 34.78 -0.59 7.42
CA LYS A 55 35.34 -0.26 8.75
C LYS A 55 35.38 -1.45 9.73
N GLY A 56 35.11 -2.67 9.26
CA GLY A 56 35.14 -3.86 10.11
C GLY A 56 33.94 -3.97 11.07
N SER A 57 34.03 -4.87 12.04
CA SER A 57 32.98 -5.07 13.05
C SER A 57 33.07 -4.00 14.15
N VAL A 58 32.03 -3.20 14.31
CA VAL A 58 31.93 -2.15 15.34
C VAL A 58 31.04 -2.60 16.49
N CYS A 59 31.28 -2.07 17.70
CA CYS A 59 30.36 -2.17 18.82
C CYS A 59 29.46 -0.92 18.83
N GLY A 60 28.15 -1.09 18.99
CA GLY A 60 27.23 0.03 18.90
C GLY A 60 26.03 -0.11 19.82
N ARG A 61 25.50 1.03 20.26
CA ARG A 61 24.25 1.15 20.99
C ARG A 61 23.12 1.37 19.99
N PHE A 62 22.11 0.52 20.03
CA PHE A 62 20.95 0.57 19.13
C PHE A 62 19.65 0.54 19.96
N ARG A 63 18.60 1.14 19.43
CA ARG A 63 17.26 0.98 19.98
C ARG A 63 16.71 -0.41 19.61
N GLN A 64 15.80 -0.95 20.41
CA GLN A 64 15.22 -2.26 20.14
C GLN A 64 14.46 -2.31 18.80
N ASP A 65 13.81 -1.21 18.42
CA ASP A 65 13.14 -1.08 17.14
C ASP A 65 14.12 -1.09 15.96
N GLN A 66 15.37 -0.66 16.13
CA GLN A 66 16.38 -0.66 15.05
C GLN A 66 16.96 -2.06 14.79
N LEU A 67 16.88 -2.97 15.76
CA LEU A 67 17.44 -4.32 15.68
C LEU A 67 16.42 -5.30 15.10
N ARG A 68 16.90 -6.35 14.42
CA ARG A 68 16.08 -7.47 13.90
C ARG A 68 14.91 -7.08 12.97
N ARG A 69 14.88 -5.85 12.47
CA ARG A 69 14.03 -5.46 11.34
C ARG A 69 14.86 -5.23 10.09
N SER A 70 14.22 -5.34 8.93
CA SER A 70 14.82 -4.90 7.68
C SER A 70 14.98 -3.38 7.72
N LEU A 71 16.22 -2.91 7.71
CA LEU A 71 16.50 -1.50 7.44
C LEU A 71 16.08 -1.23 5.99
N VAL A 72 15.15 -0.29 5.83
CA VAL A 72 14.69 0.12 4.52
C VAL A 72 15.48 1.36 4.17
N ALA A 73 16.30 1.28 3.12
CA ALA A 73 16.79 2.49 2.48
C ALA A 73 15.56 3.21 1.92
N THR A 74 15.02 4.15 2.68
CA THR A 74 13.99 5.04 2.18
C THR A 74 14.65 5.75 1.01
N LEU A 75 14.20 5.46 -0.21
CA LEU A 75 14.62 6.26 -1.35
C LEU A 75 14.02 7.63 -1.09
N GLU A 76 14.77 8.53 -0.47
CA GLU A 76 14.43 9.94 -0.46
C GLU A 76 14.23 10.33 -1.92
N LYS A 77 12.96 10.51 -2.28
CA LYS A 77 12.58 10.96 -3.61
C LYS A 77 13.03 12.40 -3.69
N LYS A 78 14.29 12.62 -4.10
CA LYS A 78 14.94 13.93 -4.22
C LYS A 78 13.92 14.89 -4.83
N ARG A 79 13.36 15.78 -4.02
CA ARG A 79 12.24 16.64 -4.43
C ARG A 79 12.71 17.42 -5.65
N SER A 80 12.08 17.14 -6.80
CA SER A 80 12.46 17.75 -8.07
C SER A 80 12.26 19.26 -7.95
N LYS A 81 13.36 20.01 -8.12
CA LYS A 81 13.34 21.47 -8.18
C LYS A 81 12.44 22.00 -9.31
N TRP A 82 12.01 21.14 -10.24
CA TRP A 82 11.01 21.46 -11.27
C TRP A 82 9.69 21.99 -10.68
N ARG A 83 9.27 21.52 -9.50
CA ARG A 83 8.05 22.06 -8.85
C ARG A 83 8.13 23.55 -8.48
N TYR A 84 9.32 24.17 -8.53
CA TYR A 84 9.49 25.61 -8.30
C TYR A 84 9.36 26.48 -9.57
N TRP A 85 9.25 25.89 -10.77
CA TRP A 85 9.05 26.69 -11.99
C TRP A 85 7.72 27.47 -11.93
N HIS A 86 6.64 26.88 -11.42
CA HIS A 86 5.35 27.57 -11.33
C HIS A 86 5.37 28.84 -10.45
N TYR A 87 6.31 28.96 -9.49
CA TYR A 87 6.48 30.18 -8.69
C TYR A 87 7.15 31.33 -9.47
N LEU A 88 7.90 31.04 -10.54
CA LEU A 88 8.46 32.10 -11.40
C LEU A 88 7.41 32.72 -12.34
N VAL A 89 6.32 32.02 -12.64
CA VAL A 89 5.21 32.55 -13.45
C VAL A 89 4.23 33.36 -12.59
N ALA A 90 4.02 32.96 -11.32
CA ALA A 90 3.16 33.70 -10.40
C ALA A 90 3.70 35.09 -10.04
N GLY A 91 5.02 35.29 -10.03
CA GLY A 91 5.63 36.61 -9.81
C GLY A 91 5.36 37.63 -10.92
N LEU A 92 4.99 37.18 -12.12
CA LEU A 92 4.75 38.04 -13.29
C LEU A 92 3.28 38.47 -13.44
N LEU A 93 2.37 37.96 -12.61
CA LEU A 93 0.93 38.27 -12.63
C LEU A 93 0.48 39.18 -11.47
N PHE A 94 1.41 39.70 -10.65
CA PHE A 94 1.10 40.62 -9.55
C PHE A 94 1.42 42.10 -9.85
N SER A 95 1.72 42.47 -11.11
CA SER A 95 1.96 43.88 -11.50
C SER A 95 0.75 44.58 -12.14
N SER A 96 -0.44 43.97 -12.13
CA SER A 96 -1.67 44.63 -12.56
C SER A 96 -2.47 45.11 -11.34
N GLU A 97 -2.62 46.43 -11.21
CA GLU A 97 -3.50 47.07 -10.24
C GLU A 97 -4.94 46.58 -10.42
N ILE A 98 -5.43 45.79 -9.46
CA ILE A 98 -6.83 45.37 -9.41
C ILE A 98 -7.63 46.53 -8.81
N SER A 99 -8.31 47.30 -9.65
CA SER A 99 -9.36 48.23 -9.21
C SER A 99 -10.55 47.43 -8.71
N ALA A 100 -10.68 47.28 -7.39
CA ALA A 100 -11.86 46.71 -6.76
C ALA A 100 -13.02 47.70 -6.86
N GLN A 101 -14.00 47.42 -7.73
CA GLN A 101 -15.28 48.11 -7.67
C GLN A 101 -16.06 47.57 -6.46
N SER A 102 -16.24 48.43 -5.46
CA SER A 102 -17.12 48.22 -4.33
C SER A 102 -18.57 48.36 -4.81
N ASP A 103 -19.34 47.27 -4.80
CA ASP A 103 -20.79 47.33 -4.94
C ASP A 103 -21.46 47.11 -3.57
N PRO A 104 -22.19 48.10 -3.01
CA PRO A 104 -22.82 48.00 -1.71
C PRO A 104 -24.32 47.73 -1.83
N HIS A 105 -24.78 46.47 -1.93
CA HIS A 105 -26.13 46.13 -1.46
C HIS A 105 -26.39 44.63 -1.29
N ARG A 106 -26.54 44.20 -0.02
CA ARG A 106 -27.38 43.05 0.33
C ARG A 106 -28.00 43.29 1.71
N PRO A 107 -29.33 43.40 1.85
CA PRO A 107 -29.96 43.48 3.16
C PRO A 107 -30.06 42.07 3.79
N PRO A 108 -30.10 41.96 5.13
CA PRO A 108 -30.22 40.69 5.82
C PRO A 108 -31.70 40.30 5.94
N ILE A 109 -31.99 39.01 5.75
CA ILE A 109 -33.24 38.35 6.11
C ILE A 109 -32.78 37.14 6.93
N GLY A 110 -33.06 36.97 8.22
CA GLY A 110 -34.27 37.29 8.96
C GLY A 110 -34.87 35.96 9.41
N GLN A 111 -34.56 35.53 10.64
CA GLN A 111 -35.09 34.33 11.28
C GLN A 111 -36.61 34.45 11.48
N HIS A 112 -37.35 33.36 11.28
CA HIS A 112 -38.57 33.12 12.04
C HIS A 112 -38.82 31.62 12.20
N ILE A 113 -38.97 31.21 13.47
CA ILE A 113 -39.33 29.89 13.95
C ILE A 113 -40.85 29.86 14.16
N SER A 114 -41.39 28.63 14.20
CA SER A 114 -42.50 28.15 15.06
C SER A 114 -43.81 27.73 14.37
N PRO A 115 -44.63 26.88 15.03
CA PRO A 115 -44.97 25.53 14.55
C PRO A 115 -46.49 25.37 14.34
N GLY A 116 -46.91 24.28 13.70
CA GLY A 116 -48.33 24.01 13.45
C GLY A 116 -48.64 22.53 13.43
N GLU A 117 -49.00 22.00 14.61
CA GLU A 117 -49.71 20.73 14.77
C GLU A 117 -51.04 20.73 14.00
N ARG A 118 -51.41 19.56 13.46
CA ARG A 118 -52.80 19.13 13.48
C ARG A 118 -52.91 17.61 13.53
N ASN A 119 -53.37 17.16 14.70
CA ASN A 119 -53.86 15.81 15.00
C ASN A 119 -54.91 15.32 13.99
N ARG A 120 -54.87 14.01 13.70
CA ARG A 120 -56.10 13.21 13.73
C ARG A 120 -55.83 11.73 14.05
N LEU A 121 -56.40 11.31 15.17
CA LEU A 121 -56.57 9.93 15.63
C LEU A 121 -57.36 9.10 14.61
N LEU A 122 -57.09 7.79 14.52
CA LEU A 122 -57.92 6.71 15.12
C LEU A 122 -57.34 5.31 14.80
N ILE A 123 -57.02 4.59 15.88
CA ILE A 123 -57.22 3.16 16.19
C ILE A 123 -57.42 2.20 15.00
N GLY A 124 -56.53 1.20 14.92
CA GLY A 124 -56.76 -0.02 14.15
C GLY A 124 -55.57 -0.97 14.30
N ASP A 125 -55.77 -2.04 15.08
CA ASP A 125 -54.86 -3.18 15.15
C ASP A 125 -54.55 -3.70 13.75
N THR A 126 -53.28 -3.71 13.37
CA THR A 126 -52.78 -4.63 12.35
C THR A 126 -51.30 -4.80 12.56
N THR A 127 -50.95 -5.95 13.14
CA THR A 127 -49.72 -6.71 12.94
C THR A 127 -48.62 -5.94 12.21
N ALA A 128 -47.58 -5.52 12.94
CA ALA A 128 -46.33 -5.12 12.35
C ALA A 128 -45.76 -6.31 11.56
N THR A 129 -46.06 -6.33 10.27
CA THR A 129 -45.35 -7.14 9.28
C THR A 129 -43.90 -6.65 9.32
N SER A 130 -43.09 -7.32 10.13
CA SER A 130 -41.64 -7.27 10.03
C SER A 130 -41.29 -7.55 8.58
N ALA A 131 -40.76 -6.54 7.88
CA ALA A 131 -40.09 -6.74 6.62
C ALA A 131 -39.08 -7.89 6.78
N PRO A 132 -38.94 -8.81 5.81
CA PRO A 132 -38.03 -9.93 5.93
C PRO A 132 -36.61 -9.38 6.15
N GLY A 133 -36.10 -9.59 7.36
CA GLY A 133 -34.75 -9.23 7.73
C GLY A 133 -33.79 -10.00 6.83
N PHE A 134 -33.15 -9.29 5.91
CA PHE A 134 -31.95 -9.81 5.27
C PHE A 134 -30.92 -9.99 6.38
N SER A 135 -30.71 -11.24 6.82
CA SER A 135 -29.60 -11.62 7.69
C SER A 135 -28.31 -11.39 6.91
N GLN A 136 -27.76 -10.18 7.00
CA GLN A 136 -26.40 -9.93 6.55
C GLN A 136 -25.47 -10.34 7.69
N ASP A 137 -24.61 -11.33 7.43
CA ASP A 137 -23.60 -11.75 8.38
C ASP A 137 -22.56 -10.64 8.51
N TYR A 138 -22.23 -10.28 9.75
CA TYR A 138 -21.22 -9.27 10.04
C TYR A 138 -20.11 -9.85 10.90
N VAL A 139 -18.90 -9.34 10.68
CA VAL A 139 -17.76 -9.50 11.58
C VAL A 139 -17.76 -8.29 12.51
N ARG A 140 -18.11 -8.48 13.78
CA ARG A 140 -18.26 -7.39 14.76
C ARG A 140 -17.42 -7.63 16.01
N GLY A 141 -16.80 -6.57 16.51
CA GLY A 141 -16.06 -6.64 17.76
C GLY A 141 -15.89 -5.29 18.43
N LYS A 142 -15.40 -5.33 19.67
CA LYS A 142 -15.07 -4.18 20.50
C LYS A 142 -13.62 -4.28 20.95
N VAL A 143 -12.83 -3.24 20.71
CA VAL A 143 -11.41 -3.19 21.08
C VAL A 143 -11.26 -2.34 22.35
N MET A 144 -10.64 -2.90 23.37
CA MET A 144 -10.48 -2.28 24.70
C MET A 144 -9.07 -2.55 25.23
N ASP A 145 -8.59 -1.73 26.17
CA ASP A 145 -7.33 -1.98 26.88
C ASP A 145 -7.48 -3.01 28.01
N GLY A 146 -6.36 -3.39 28.63
CA GLY A 146 -6.34 -4.27 29.81
C GLY A 146 -7.07 -3.74 31.05
N ASN A 147 -7.40 -2.44 31.09
CA ASN A 147 -8.15 -1.79 32.17
C ASN A 147 -9.65 -1.71 31.85
N GLY A 148 -10.08 -2.18 30.68
CA GLY A 148 -11.47 -2.14 30.23
C GLY A 148 -11.90 -0.82 29.58
N ASN A 149 -10.98 0.09 29.26
CA ASN A 149 -11.32 1.31 28.52
C ASN A 149 -11.42 1.01 27.01
N PRO A 150 -12.41 1.57 26.30
CA PRO A 150 -12.50 1.43 24.85
C PRO A 150 -11.32 2.12 24.16
N LEU A 151 -10.83 1.54 23.06
CA LEU A 151 -9.72 2.08 22.27
C LEU A 151 -10.25 2.65 20.95
N PRO A 152 -10.60 3.95 20.91
CA PRO A 152 -11.03 4.60 19.68
C PRO A 152 -9.86 4.79 18.72
N GLY A 153 -10.08 4.61 17.42
CA GLY A 153 -9.02 4.76 16.42
C GLY A 153 -8.12 3.52 16.24
N ALA A 154 -8.38 2.41 16.94
CA ALA A 154 -7.72 1.14 16.68
C ALA A 154 -8.01 0.66 15.25
N THR A 155 -6.97 0.23 14.54
CA THR A 155 -7.05 -0.22 13.16
C THR A 155 -7.25 -1.73 13.11
N VAL A 156 -8.28 -2.18 12.39
CA VAL A 156 -8.61 -3.60 12.20
C VAL A 156 -8.44 -3.95 10.72
N MET A 157 -7.37 -4.65 10.37
CA MET A 157 -7.05 -5.03 8.99
C MET A 157 -7.37 -6.49 8.70
N PHE A 158 -7.87 -6.78 7.49
CA PHE A 158 -8.15 -8.14 7.01
C PHE A 158 -7.50 -8.42 5.64
N GLY A 159 -6.47 -7.65 5.30
CA GLY A 159 -5.67 -7.79 4.07
C GLY A 159 -4.71 -6.60 3.88
N PRO A 160 -3.86 -6.60 2.83
CA PRO A 160 -2.77 -5.64 2.66
C PRO A 160 -3.19 -4.17 2.49
N ARG A 161 -4.48 -3.91 2.19
CA ARG A 161 -5.08 -2.55 2.08
C ARG A 161 -6.57 -2.51 2.45
N LYS A 162 -7.06 -3.51 3.18
CA LYS A 162 -8.48 -3.60 3.55
C LYS A 162 -8.57 -3.65 5.06
N GLY A 163 -9.30 -2.71 5.64
CA GLY A 163 -9.48 -2.59 7.07
C GLY A 163 -10.52 -1.53 7.42
N VAL A 164 -10.88 -1.50 8.69
CA VAL A 164 -11.77 -0.50 9.29
C VAL A 164 -11.09 0.06 10.53
N VAL A 165 -11.59 1.19 10.99
CA VAL A 165 -11.15 1.83 12.24
C VAL A 165 -12.29 1.74 13.24
N THR A 166 -11.95 1.56 14.51
CA THR A 166 -12.91 1.54 15.61
C THR A 166 -13.47 2.93 15.92
N ASP A 167 -14.73 2.99 16.34
CA ASP A 167 -15.41 4.22 16.75
C ASP A 167 -14.99 4.72 18.14
N GLU A 168 -15.60 5.82 18.60
CA GLU A 168 -15.34 6.44 19.91
C GLU A 168 -15.56 5.49 21.09
N GLN A 169 -16.41 4.47 20.92
CA GLN A 169 -16.71 3.46 21.93
C GLN A 169 -15.95 2.15 21.70
N GLY A 170 -15.00 2.13 20.74
CA GLY A 170 -14.12 1.00 20.44
C GLY A 170 -14.73 -0.08 19.56
N TYR A 171 -15.90 0.13 18.97
CA TYR A 171 -16.59 -0.87 18.14
C TYR A 171 -16.14 -0.83 16.68
N PHE A 172 -16.15 -1.99 16.03
CA PHE A 172 -15.98 -2.11 14.59
C PHE A 172 -16.99 -3.10 13.99
N SER A 173 -17.37 -2.86 12.74
CA SER A 173 -18.23 -3.75 11.95
C SER A 173 -17.74 -3.88 10.52
N ILE A 174 -17.61 -5.11 10.03
CA ILE A 174 -17.20 -5.43 8.66
C ILE A 174 -18.23 -6.40 8.08
N ALA A 175 -18.67 -6.20 6.84
CA ALA A 175 -19.56 -7.15 6.17
C ALA A 175 -18.84 -8.49 5.93
N SER A 176 -19.44 -9.61 6.33
CA SER A 176 -18.79 -10.95 6.25
C SER A 176 -18.43 -11.34 4.82
N LYS A 177 -19.20 -10.89 3.81
CA LYS A 177 -18.88 -11.08 2.37
C LYS A 177 -17.56 -10.44 1.94
N THR A 178 -17.11 -9.40 2.64
CA THR A 178 -15.88 -8.66 2.32
C THR A 178 -14.64 -9.34 2.90
N VAL A 179 -14.82 -10.18 3.92
CA VAL A 179 -13.75 -10.88 4.62
C VAL A 179 -13.64 -12.31 4.08
N PRO A 180 -12.54 -12.68 3.39
CA PRO A 180 -12.35 -14.04 2.90
C PRO A 180 -12.50 -15.09 4.02
N ALA A 181 -13.04 -16.26 3.69
CA ALA A 181 -13.08 -17.39 4.62
C ALA A 181 -11.65 -17.75 5.07
N GLY A 182 -11.41 -17.89 6.38
CA GLY A 182 -10.08 -18.13 6.94
C GLY A 182 -9.14 -16.91 6.99
N ALA A 183 -9.60 -15.70 6.69
CA ALA A 183 -8.78 -14.50 6.84
C ALA A 183 -8.46 -14.21 8.31
N SER A 184 -7.26 -13.66 8.56
CA SER A 184 -6.88 -13.17 9.89
C SER A 184 -7.11 -11.67 9.99
N LEU A 185 -7.70 -11.24 11.11
CA LEU A 185 -7.80 -9.85 11.54
C LEU A 185 -6.52 -9.47 12.28
N ILE A 186 -5.87 -8.41 11.82
CA ILE A 186 -4.73 -7.79 12.47
C ILE A 186 -5.23 -6.50 13.12
N ILE A 187 -5.21 -6.46 14.45
CA ILE A 187 -5.68 -5.32 15.24
C ILE A 187 -4.47 -4.61 15.81
N SER A 188 -4.31 -3.33 15.47
CA SER A 188 -3.19 -2.50 15.91
C SER A 188 -3.66 -1.17 16.46
N TYR A 189 -3.00 -0.73 17.53
CA TYR A 189 -3.21 0.56 18.17
C TYR A 189 -1.89 1.02 18.79
N VAL A 190 -1.66 2.34 18.80
CA VAL A 190 -0.38 2.93 19.23
C VAL A 190 -0.16 2.61 20.71
N GLY A 191 1.00 2.04 21.05
CA GLY A 191 1.36 1.68 22.43
C GLY A 191 0.93 0.27 22.89
N PHE A 192 0.33 -0.53 22.02
CA PHE A 192 -0.16 -1.87 22.34
C PHE A 192 0.44 -2.95 21.44
N VAL A 193 0.46 -4.20 21.93
CA VAL A 193 0.90 -5.35 21.13
C VAL A 193 -0.12 -5.63 20.03
N THR A 194 0.35 -5.78 18.79
CA THR A 194 -0.53 -6.13 17.66
C THR A 194 -1.07 -7.55 17.81
N ILE A 195 -2.38 -7.71 17.72
CA ILE A 195 -3.05 -9.00 17.85
C ILE A 195 -3.48 -9.49 16.47
N THR A 196 -3.09 -10.73 16.14
CA THR A 196 -3.58 -11.43 14.94
C THR A 196 -4.55 -12.52 15.36
N THR A 197 -5.81 -12.40 14.95
CA THR A 197 -6.87 -13.36 15.31
C THR A 197 -7.66 -13.78 14.08
N PRO A 198 -8.10 -15.05 13.97
CA PRO A 198 -8.96 -15.47 12.86
C PRO A 198 -10.27 -14.68 12.84
N ALA A 199 -10.66 -14.18 11.66
CA ALA A 199 -11.90 -13.42 11.50
C ALA A 199 -13.16 -14.22 11.85
N ASP A 200 -13.09 -15.55 11.77
CA ASP A 200 -14.16 -16.47 12.12
C ASP A 200 -14.61 -16.32 13.58
N LYS A 201 -13.71 -15.93 14.49
CA LYS A 201 -14.04 -15.70 15.90
C LYS A 201 -14.94 -14.49 16.13
N PHE A 202 -15.00 -13.58 15.15
CA PHE A 202 -15.77 -12.34 15.20
C PHE A 202 -17.00 -12.37 14.28
N ARG A 203 -17.23 -13.50 13.59
CA ARG A 203 -18.44 -13.72 12.80
C ARG A 203 -19.64 -13.86 13.74
N VAL A 204 -20.69 -13.10 13.46
CA VAL A 204 -21.92 -13.10 14.24
C VAL A 204 -23.07 -13.32 13.28
N ASP A 205 -23.76 -14.45 13.45
CA ASP A 205 -24.98 -14.78 12.71
C ASP A 205 -26.16 -13.98 13.27
N GLY A 206 -27.10 -13.63 12.40
CA GLY A 206 -28.10 -12.58 12.62
C GLY A 206 -28.89 -12.61 13.94
N GLN A 207 -29.32 -11.41 14.33
CA GLN A 207 -30.30 -11.02 15.38
C GLN A 207 -29.81 -10.79 16.83
N GLN A 208 -28.56 -11.07 17.20
CA GLN A 208 -28.04 -10.61 18.51
C GLN A 208 -27.01 -9.49 18.37
N GLN A 209 -27.10 -8.49 19.25
CA GLN A 209 -26.08 -7.46 19.50
C GLN A 209 -24.83 -8.07 20.17
N ALA A 210 -24.40 -9.25 19.71
CA ALA A 210 -23.19 -9.90 20.17
C ALA A 210 -22.01 -9.26 19.44
N TYR A 211 -21.20 -8.52 20.18
CA TYR A 211 -19.85 -8.13 19.75
C TYR A 211 -18.86 -8.99 20.52
N ARG A 212 -17.74 -9.32 19.88
CA ARG A 212 -16.66 -10.04 20.56
C ARG A 212 -15.62 -9.05 21.03
N ILE A 213 -15.25 -9.16 22.31
CA ILE A 213 -14.31 -8.23 22.94
C ILE A 213 -12.88 -8.68 22.61
N VAL A 214 -12.07 -7.72 22.19
CA VAL A 214 -10.62 -7.86 22.03
C VAL A 214 -9.96 -6.94 23.04
N THR A 215 -9.31 -7.56 24.02
CA THR A 215 -8.49 -6.84 24.98
C THR A 215 -7.07 -6.74 24.43
N MET A 216 -6.60 -5.52 24.21
CA MET A 216 -5.22 -5.26 23.84
C MET A 216 -4.35 -5.15 25.10
N THR A 217 -3.31 -5.97 25.15
CA THR A 217 -2.29 -5.87 26.20
C THR A 217 -1.37 -4.69 25.86
N ALA A 218 -1.17 -3.80 26.83
CA ALA A 218 -0.17 -2.76 26.72
C ALA A 218 1.19 -3.41 26.41
N ALA A 219 1.95 -2.81 25.51
CA ALA A 219 3.29 -3.32 25.20
C ALA A 219 4.20 -3.03 26.39
N GLU A 220 4.27 -3.95 27.36
CA GLU A 220 5.26 -3.89 28.43
C GLU A 220 6.66 -4.00 27.81
N THR A 221 7.48 -2.98 28.00
CA THR A 221 8.90 -3.02 27.66
C THR A 221 9.62 -3.88 28.69
N GLN A 222 9.49 -5.21 28.62
CA GLN A 222 10.30 -6.12 29.44
C GLN A 222 10.71 -7.40 28.69
N GLY A 223 12.01 -7.71 28.81
CA GLY A 223 12.52 -9.08 28.91
C GLY A 223 12.58 -9.90 27.62
N LEU A 224 13.74 -9.85 26.97
CA LEU A 224 14.14 -10.68 25.82
C LEU A 224 13.94 -12.20 26.08
N VAL A 225 13.05 -12.85 25.32
CA VAL A 225 13.06 -14.32 25.13
C VAL A 225 13.87 -14.65 23.86
N VAL A 226 14.86 -15.52 24.00
CA VAL A 226 15.77 -15.93 22.92
C VAL A 226 15.35 -17.30 22.40
N ILE A 227 14.97 -17.39 21.12
CA ILE A 227 14.95 -18.65 20.37
C ILE A 227 15.94 -18.49 19.22
N ALA A 228 17.05 -19.22 19.29
CA ALA A 228 18.08 -19.25 18.27
C ALA A 228 17.78 -20.34 17.23
N GLY A 229 17.45 -19.94 16.00
CA GLY A 229 17.35 -20.81 14.84
C GLY A 229 18.32 -20.36 13.75
N ARG A 230 19.17 -21.26 13.28
CA ARG A 230 20.20 -21.00 12.26
C ARG A 230 19.55 -20.95 10.87
N VAL A 231 19.72 -19.84 10.14
CA VAL A 231 19.32 -19.71 8.74
C VAL A 231 20.57 -19.64 7.86
N SER A 232 20.75 -20.65 7.00
CA SER A 232 21.75 -20.60 5.93
C SER A 232 21.12 -19.96 4.69
N ALA A 233 21.67 -18.84 4.21
CA ALA A 233 21.22 -18.18 2.99
C ALA A 233 22.19 -18.42 1.82
N HIS A 234 21.69 -19.03 0.75
CA HIS A 234 22.40 -19.17 -0.53
C HIS A 234 22.32 -17.85 -1.32
N LYS A 235 23.46 -17.31 -1.75
CA LYS A 235 23.56 -16.03 -2.46
C LYS A 235 23.50 -16.26 -3.97
N SER A 236 22.38 -15.95 -4.63
CA SER A 236 22.31 -15.89 -6.10
C SER A 236 22.74 -14.49 -6.56
N LYS A 237 23.93 -14.39 -7.19
CA LYS A 237 24.37 -13.16 -7.86
C LYS A 237 23.51 -12.94 -9.10
N ARG A 238 22.58 -12.00 -9.07
CA ARG A 238 22.01 -11.44 -10.30
C ARG A 238 22.94 -10.35 -10.82
N ASP A 239 23.22 -10.44 -12.11
CA ASP A 239 24.10 -9.57 -12.84
C ASP A 239 23.56 -8.12 -12.83
N THR A 240 24.45 -7.15 -12.69
CA THR A 240 24.06 -5.72 -12.63
C THR A 240 23.42 -5.25 -13.93
N LEU A 241 23.81 -5.89 -15.04
CA LEU A 241 23.28 -5.60 -16.37
C LEU A 241 21.79 -5.91 -16.51
N THR A 242 21.28 -6.96 -15.84
CA THR A 242 19.85 -7.29 -15.87
C THR A 242 19.03 -6.28 -15.06
N LEU A 243 19.56 -5.84 -13.91
CA LEU A 243 18.90 -4.82 -13.08
C LEU A 243 18.75 -3.48 -13.83
N VAL A 244 19.77 -3.06 -14.58
CA VAL A 244 19.72 -1.83 -15.39
C VAL A 244 18.72 -1.95 -16.55
N LYS A 245 18.69 -3.10 -17.24
CA LYS A 245 17.71 -3.35 -18.32
C LYS A 245 16.27 -3.31 -17.80
N ASP A 246 16.01 -3.93 -16.66
CA ASP A 246 14.68 -3.94 -16.03
C ASP A 246 14.27 -2.54 -15.58
N THR A 247 15.22 -1.77 -15.01
CA THR A 247 14.98 -0.38 -14.58
C THR A 247 14.68 0.54 -15.78
N LEU A 248 15.41 0.40 -16.89
CA LEU A 248 15.16 1.16 -18.11
C LEU A 248 13.80 0.80 -18.74
N ALA A 249 13.41 -0.47 -18.71
CA ALA A 249 12.08 -0.90 -19.16
C ALA A 249 10.94 -0.26 -18.36
N CYS A 250 11.09 -0.12 -17.04
CA CYS A 250 10.09 0.55 -16.18
C CYS A 250 9.96 2.06 -16.43
N ILE A 251 11.01 2.73 -16.94
CA ILE A 251 11.03 4.18 -17.21
C ILE A 251 10.68 4.46 -18.70
N GLY A 252 10.37 3.43 -19.49
CA GLY A 252 9.99 3.59 -20.91
C GLY A 252 11.15 3.89 -21.86
N LEU A 253 12.39 3.90 -21.35
CA LEU A 253 13.64 4.04 -22.13
C LEU A 253 14.28 2.69 -22.50
N GLY A 254 13.80 1.60 -21.91
CA GLY A 254 14.14 0.24 -22.32
C GLY A 254 13.32 -0.19 -23.54
N LYS A 255 13.84 -1.16 -24.32
CA LYS A 255 13.09 -1.78 -25.42
C LYS A 255 11.72 -2.22 -24.89
N LYS A 256 10.64 -1.53 -25.31
CA LYS A 256 9.27 -1.84 -24.91
C LYS A 256 9.01 -3.31 -25.20
N ALA A 257 8.50 -4.03 -24.20
CA ALA A 257 8.21 -5.46 -24.32
C ALA A 257 7.08 -5.76 -25.32
N LEU A 258 6.25 -4.74 -25.62
CA LEU A 258 5.15 -4.75 -26.56
C LEU A 258 5.12 -3.40 -27.29
N THR A 259 5.13 -3.42 -28.62
CA THR A 259 4.92 -2.24 -29.46
C THR A 259 3.83 -2.53 -30.48
N VAL A 260 2.95 -1.55 -30.71
CA VAL A 260 1.83 -1.69 -31.64
C VAL A 260 1.91 -0.59 -32.69
N TYR A 261 1.84 -0.97 -33.96
CA TYR A 261 1.92 -0.09 -35.13
C TYR A 261 0.96 -0.57 -36.23
N PRO A 262 0.25 0.30 -36.96
CA PRO A 262 0.24 1.75 -36.84
C PRO A 262 -0.57 2.18 -35.61
N ASN A 263 -0.19 3.31 -35.02
CA ASN A 263 -0.98 3.97 -33.98
C ASN A 263 -0.82 5.48 -34.14
N PRO A 264 -1.85 6.23 -34.58
CA PRO A 264 -3.25 5.82 -34.76
C PRO A 264 -3.54 4.88 -35.95
N ILE A 265 -4.67 4.17 -35.95
CA ILE A 265 -5.11 3.23 -37.00
C ILE A 265 -6.57 3.42 -37.40
N ALA A 266 -6.88 3.28 -38.69
CA ALA A 266 -8.26 3.32 -39.19
C ALA A 266 -9.00 1.99 -38.91
N ARG A 267 -10.30 2.08 -38.66
CA ARG A 267 -11.18 0.91 -38.52
C ARG A 267 -11.12 -0.03 -39.73
N GLY A 268 -11.17 -1.35 -39.50
CA GLY A 268 -11.12 -2.37 -40.55
C GLY A 268 -9.70 -2.73 -41.02
N ASN A 269 -8.68 -1.98 -40.60
CA ASN A 269 -7.27 -2.28 -40.91
C ASN A 269 -6.61 -3.15 -39.85
N SER A 270 -5.46 -3.74 -40.18
CA SER A 270 -4.67 -4.54 -39.26
C SER A 270 -3.59 -3.73 -38.53
N ILE A 271 -3.38 -4.06 -37.27
CA ILE A 271 -2.24 -3.63 -36.48
C ILE A 271 -1.19 -4.74 -36.41
N THR A 272 0.07 -4.35 -36.44
CA THR A 272 1.23 -5.19 -36.17
C THR A 272 1.67 -4.99 -34.73
N ILE A 273 1.74 -6.09 -33.99
CA ILE A 273 2.12 -6.16 -32.60
C ILE A 273 3.48 -6.86 -32.53
N THR A 274 4.53 -6.11 -32.21
CA THR A 274 5.88 -6.65 -32.01
C THR A 274 6.13 -6.87 -30.53
N ALA A 275 6.41 -8.11 -30.15
CA ALA A 275 6.64 -8.49 -28.75
C ALA A 275 7.72 -9.58 -28.62
N ARG A 276 8.27 -9.72 -27.41
CA ARG A 276 9.12 -10.87 -27.07
C ARG A 276 8.25 -12.05 -26.63
N LEU A 277 8.37 -13.17 -27.35
CA LEU A 277 7.61 -14.41 -27.13
C LEU A 277 8.55 -15.55 -26.69
N ASP A 278 9.55 -15.22 -25.87
CA ASP A 278 10.70 -16.06 -25.53
C ASP A 278 10.34 -17.35 -24.79
N GLN A 279 9.21 -17.35 -24.09
CA GLN A 279 8.73 -18.52 -23.36
C GLN A 279 7.88 -19.43 -24.28
N LEU A 280 8.11 -20.74 -24.19
CA LEU A 280 7.26 -21.76 -24.82
C LEU A 280 5.86 -21.73 -24.19
N GLY A 281 4.82 -21.85 -25.03
CA GLY A 281 3.42 -21.79 -24.59
C GLY A 281 2.54 -21.03 -25.57
N ILE A 282 1.27 -20.84 -25.23
CA ILE A 282 0.32 -20.06 -26.04
C ILE A 282 0.24 -18.65 -25.46
N TYR A 283 0.41 -17.66 -26.34
CA TYR A 283 0.16 -16.27 -26.03
C TYR A 283 -1.23 -15.89 -26.51
N ILE A 284 -1.95 -15.17 -25.66
CA ILE A 284 -3.28 -14.66 -25.96
C ILE A 284 -3.16 -13.16 -26.15
N VAL A 285 -3.51 -12.69 -27.33
CA VAL A 285 -3.62 -11.28 -27.68
C VAL A 285 -5.08 -10.88 -27.59
N GLN A 286 -5.37 -9.79 -26.91
CA GLN A 286 -6.74 -9.35 -26.66
C GLN A 286 -6.87 -7.85 -26.89
N LEU A 287 -7.97 -7.44 -27.50
CA LEU A 287 -8.34 -6.05 -27.66
C LEU A 287 -9.45 -5.71 -26.66
N PHE A 288 -9.27 -4.64 -25.89
CA PHE A 288 -10.22 -4.14 -24.92
C PHE A 288 -10.69 -2.73 -25.26
N SER A 289 -11.96 -2.44 -24.95
CA SER A 289 -12.42 -1.05 -24.80
C SER A 289 -11.78 -0.40 -23.56
N ILE A 290 -11.77 0.92 -23.49
CA ILE A 290 -11.38 1.66 -22.28
C ILE A 290 -12.24 1.35 -21.04
N SER A 291 -13.47 0.86 -21.24
CA SER A 291 -14.34 0.38 -20.16
C SER A 291 -13.97 -1.02 -19.67
N GLY A 292 -12.99 -1.69 -20.29
CA GLY A 292 -12.53 -3.03 -19.93
C GLY A 292 -13.32 -4.17 -20.58
N SER A 293 -14.21 -3.89 -21.53
CA SER A 293 -14.93 -4.92 -22.29
C SER A 293 -13.99 -5.57 -23.31
N LEU A 294 -13.99 -6.90 -23.38
CA LEU A 294 -13.21 -7.66 -24.36
C LEU A 294 -13.90 -7.56 -25.73
N LEU A 295 -13.15 -7.16 -26.75
CA LEU A 295 -13.64 -6.93 -28.11
C LEU A 295 -13.16 -8.01 -29.09
N GLU A 296 -11.89 -8.37 -29.01
CA GLU A 296 -11.25 -9.34 -29.91
C GLU A 296 -10.24 -10.18 -29.13
N THR A 297 -10.04 -11.45 -29.53
CA THR A 297 -9.03 -12.34 -28.95
C THR A 297 -8.39 -13.20 -30.04
N GLN A 298 -7.07 -13.33 -30.00
CA GLN A 298 -6.29 -14.12 -30.93
C GLN A 298 -5.21 -14.91 -30.20
N GLU A 299 -5.09 -16.19 -30.49
CA GLU A 299 -4.03 -17.05 -29.94
C GLU A 299 -2.82 -17.10 -30.88
N VAL A 300 -1.64 -17.08 -30.29
CA VAL A 300 -0.37 -17.09 -31.03
C VAL A 300 0.60 -18.07 -30.36
N PRO A 301 1.25 -18.96 -31.12
CA PRO A 301 2.26 -19.86 -30.57
C PRO A 301 3.49 -19.08 -30.11
N GLY A 302 3.94 -19.38 -28.90
CA GLY A 302 5.16 -18.89 -28.29
C GLY A 302 6.40 -19.72 -28.61
N GLY A 303 7.56 -19.29 -28.11
CA GLY A 303 8.85 -19.97 -28.29
C GLY A 303 9.83 -19.28 -29.24
N GLN A 304 9.53 -18.05 -29.68
CA GLN A 304 10.40 -17.26 -30.56
C GLN A 304 10.89 -16.00 -29.82
N LYS A 305 12.17 -15.64 -29.97
CA LYS A 305 12.77 -14.48 -29.26
C LYS A 305 12.02 -13.16 -29.49
N SER A 306 11.40 -13.01 -30.67
CA SER A 306 10.54 -11.89 -31.03
C SER A 306 9.57 -12.34 -32.11
N GLY A 307 8.31 -11.93 -32.02
CA GLY A 307 7.29 -12.20 -33.03
C GLY A 307 6.57 -10.92 -33.44
N ASN A 308 6.19 -10.85 -34.71
CA ASN A 308 5.25 -9.87 -35.23
C ASN A 308 3.89 -10.54 -35.40
N ILE A 309 2.89 -10.06 -34.68
CA ILE A 309 1.53 -10.60 -34.69
C ILE A 309 0.65 -9.59 -35.41
N SER A 310 -0.06 -10.02 -36.44
CA SER A 310 -1.05 -9.19 -37.13
C SER A 310 -2.43 -9.45 -36.52
N MET A 311 -3.08 -8.39 -36.06
CA MET A 311 -4.44 -8.41 -35.52
C MET A 311 -5.31 -7.41 -36.29
N ASN A 312 -6.49 -7.82 -36.71
CA ASN A 312 -7.44 -6.95 -37.41
C ASN A 312 -8.23 -6.11 -36.41
N ILE A 313 -8.37 -4.81 -36.66
CA ILE A 313 -9.24 -3.91 -35.90
C ILE A 313 -10.64 -3.98 -36.49
N PRO A 314 -11.68 -4.42 -35.75
CA PRO A 314 -13.03 -4.53 -36.29
C PRO A 314 -13.55 -3.21 -36.86
N ALA A 315 -14.21 -3.26 -38.01
CA ALA A 315 -14.77 -2.07 -38.67
C ALA A 315 -15.92 -1.41 -37.86
N THR A 316 -16.52 -2.17 -36.93
CA THR A 316 -17.66 -1.78 -36.09
C THR A 316 -17.28 -0.96 -34.86
N LEU A 317 -15.98 -0.80 -34.58
CA LEU A 317 -15.54 -0.02 -33.43
C LEU A 317 -15.90 1.46 -33.58
N THR A 318 -16.09 2.16 -32.47
CA THR A 318 -16.21 3.61 -32.49
C THR A 318 -14.82 4.26 -32.52
N PRO A 319 -14.65 5.48 -33.06
CA PRO A 319 -13.41 6.23 -32.88
C PRO A 319 -13.11 6.40 -31.39
N GLY A 320 -11.87 6.13 -30.98
CA GLY A 320 -11.48 6.23 -29.58
C GLY A 320 -10.20 5.51 -29.22
N ALA A 321 -9.88 5.53 -27.92
CA ALA A 321 -8.77 4.77 -27.37
C ALA A 321 -9.20 3.33 -27.04
N TYR A 322 -8.32 2.39 -27.33
CA TYR A 322 -8.46 0.96 -27.04
C TYR A 322 -7.17 0.43 -26.45
N VAL A 323 -7.22 -0.72 -25.78
CA VAL A 323 -6.06 -1.34 -25.13
C VAL A 323 -5.81 -2.72 -25.72
N VAL A 324 -4.63 -2.92 -26.28
CA VAL A 324 -4.13 -4.24 -26.68
C VAL A 324 -3.40 -4.84 -25.50
N ARG A 325 -3.77 -6.06 -25.11
CA ARG A 325 -3.14 -6.86 -24.06
C ARG A 325 -2.54 -8.13 -24.67
N LEU A 326 -1.29 -8.41 -24.36
CA LEU A 326 -0.62 -9.68 -24.65
C LEU A 326 -0.37 -10.40 -23.33
N SER A 327 -0.83 -11.64 -23.18
CA SER A 327 -0.62 -12.45 -21.98
C SER A 327 -0.12 -13.85 -22.33
N ASN A 328 0.84 -14.36 -21.56
CA ASN A 328 1.27 -15.76 -21.63
C ASN A 328 0.41 -16.60 -20.67
N SER A 329 -0.24 -17.66 -21.18
CA SER A 329 -1.14 -18.52 -20.38
C SER A 329 -0.43 -19.28 -19.25
N THR A 330 0.86 -19.54 -19.38
CA THR A 330 1.66 -20.33 -18.43
C THR A 330 2.45 -19.47 -17.45
N ALA A 331 2.98 -18.31 -17.90
CA ALA A 331 3.91 -17.51 -17.11
C ALA A 331 3.25 -16.37 -16.30
N GLY A 332 1.97 -16.09 -16.51
CA GLY A 332 1.23 -15.03 -15.80
C GLY A 332 1.69 -13.59 -16.10
N LYS A 333 2.66 -13.41 -16.99
CA LYS A 333 3.10 -12.08 -17.44
C LYS A 333 2.15 -11.55 -18.50
N SER A 334 1.73 -10.30 -18.34
CA SER A 334 0.96 -9.58 -19.35
C SER A 334 1.57 -8.21 -19.63
N TYR A 335 1.46 -7.79 -20.89
CA TYR A 335 1.88 -6.49 -21.39
C TYR A 335 0.68 -5.80 -22.02
N THR A 336 0.60 -4.48 -21.87
CA THR A 336 -0.50 -3.69 -22.43
C THR A 336 0.04 -2.49 -23.20
N GLN A 337 -0.64 -2.11 -24.26
CA GLN A 337 -0.31 -0.94 -25.06
C GLN A 337 -1.62 -0.30 -25.56
N GLN A 338 -1.75 1.01 -25.37
CA GLN A 338 -2.89 1.76 -25.90
C GLN A 338 -2.74 1.95 -27.42
N VAL A 339 -3.86 1.83 -28.13
CA VAL A 339 -4.02 2.07 -29.57
C VAL A 339 -5.17 3.06 -29.76
N VAL A 340 -4.98 4.04 -30.64
CA VAL A 340 -6.00 5.03 -31.00
C VAL A 340 -6.60 4.62 -32.34
N VAL A 341 -7.91 4.41 -32.37
CA VAL A 341 -8.69 4.07 -33.56
C VAL A 341 -9.46 5.31 -34.03
N TYR A 342 -9.40 5.63 -35.32
CA TYR A 342 -10.10 6.78 -35.91
C TYR A 342 -11.03 6.41 -37.05
#